data_AF-A0A2V8LYW8-F1
#
_entry.id   AF-A0A2V8LYW8-F1
#
_cell.length_a   1.000
_cell.length_b   1.000
_cell.length_c   1.000
_cell.angle_alpha   90.00
_cell.angle_beta   90.00
_cell.angle_gamma   90.00
#
_symmetry.space_group_name_H-M   'P 1'
#
loop_
_entity.id
_entity.type
_entity.pdbx_description
1 polymer ?
#
loop_
_entity_poly.entity_id
_entity_poly.type
_entity_poly.pdbx_seq_one_letter_code
_entity_poly.pdbx_strand_id
1 'polypeptide(L)'
;RKILLNSETIHLTAASELLLFYASRSQNILEKIKPALERGEMVLCDRYYHASMAYQGYGRGIPLDFINKLTDLVVAEYRPDMTLLLDIAPEVGLARARARNHGRPEDEGRFEAEDLEFYGRIRDGYLEMASEDPRVQLIYAERPIDLVHHHILQVLGLEAR
;
A
#
# COMPACT_ATOMS: atom_id res chain seq x y z
N ARG A 1 -4.32 -9.49 11.73
CA ARG A 1 -4.13 -9.67 10.27
C ARG A 1 -4.71 -10.96 9.68
N LYS A 2 -4.76 -12.10 10.40
CA LYS A 2 -5.25 -13.39 9.85
C LYS A 2 -6.62 -13.31 9.14
N ILE A 3 -7.60 -12.58 9.70
CA ILE A 3 -8.93 -12.37 9.10
C ILE A 3 -8.89 -11.65 7.73
N LEU A 4 -7.89 -10.80 7.50
CA LEU A 4 -7.78 -10.02 6.26
C LEU A 4 -7.07 -10.78 5.13
N LEU A 5 -6.18 -11.71 5.47
CA LEU A 5 -5.33 -12.40 4.50
C LEU A 5 -5.79 -13.83 4.23
N ASN A 6 -6.43 -14.49 5.21
CA ASN A 6 -6.87 -15.87 5.06
C ASN A 6 -7.98 -16.01 4.01
N SER A 7 -7.72 -16.81 2.98
CA SER A 7 -8.64 -17.19 1.89
C SER A 7 -9.89 -17.93 2.38
N GLU A 8 -9.80 -18.62 3.52
CA GLU A 8 -10.94 -19.27 4.18
C GLU A 8 -11.87 -18.27 4.90
N THR A 9 -11.52 -16.98 4.96
CA THR A 9 -12.41 -15.93 5.46
C THR A 9 -13.46 -15.60 4.41
N ILE A 10 -14.41 -16.50 4.23
CA ILE A 10 -15.42 -16.39 3.18
C ILE A 10 -16.45 -15.32 3.63
N HIS A 11 -16.60 -14.27 2.80
CA HIS A 11 -17.62 -13.19 2.87
C HIS A 11 -17.32 -11.94 3.73
N LEU A 12 -16.13 -11.34 3.63
CA LEU A 12 -15.97 -9.94 4.05
C LEU A 12 -16.55 -8.99 3.00
N THR A 13 -17.47 -8.12 3.43
CA THR A 13 -17.90 -6.99 2.59
C THR A 13 -16.72 -6.03 2.37
N ALA A 14 -16.73 -5.26 1.28
CA ALA A 14 -15.72 -4.24 1.04
C ALA A 14 -15.61 -3.25 2.21
N ALA A 15 -16.75 -2.87 2.81
CA ALA A 15 -16.77 -2.02 4.00
C ALA A 15 -16.11 -2.68 5.21
N SER A 16 -16.38 -3.96 5.46
CA SER A 16 -15.74 -4.72 6.55
C SER A 16 -14.23 -4.83 6.33
N GLU A 17 -13.79 -5.11 5.10
CA GLU A 17 -12.36 -5.13 4.73
C GLU A 17 -11.69 -3.78 5.03
N LEU A 18 -12.29 -2.69 4.57
CA LEU A 18 -11.82 -1.32 4.81
C LEU A 18 -11.70 -1.02 6.31
N LEU A 19 -12.76 -1.25 7.08
CA LEU A 19 -12.79 -0.95 8.51
C LEU A 19 -11.77 -1.77 9.29
N LEU A 20 -11.54 -3.04 8.93
CA LEU A 20 -10.52 -3.87 9.54
C LEU A 20 -9.09 -3.36 9.24
N PHE A 21 -8.82 -2.88 8.02
CA PHE A 21 -7.55 -2.22 7.70
C PHE A 21 -7.36 -0.94 8.50
N TYR A 22 -8.40 -0.10 8.63
CA TYR A 22 -8.32 1.14 9.42
C TYR A 22 -8.19 0.88 10.92
N ALA A 23 -8.88 -0.13 11.47
CA ALA A 23 -8.70 -0.56 12.86
C ALA A 23 -7.26 -1.01 13.11
N SER A 24 -6.70 -1.85 12.22
CA SER A 24 -5.31 -2.27 12.30
C SER A 24 -4.32 -1.11 12.20
N ARG A 25 -4.62 -0.11 11.35
CA ARG A 25 -3.78 1.07 11.15
C ARG A 25 -3.79 1.97 12.38
N SER A 26 -4.98 2.23 12.95
CA SER A 26 -5.12 3.01 14.20
C SER A 26 -4.28 2.42 15.33
N GLN A 27 -4.33 1.10 15.51
CA GLN A 27 -3.53 0.43 16.54
C GLN A 27 -2.03 0.52 16.25
N ASN A 28 -1.62 0.32 14.99
CA ASN A 28 -0.21 0.39 14.59
C ASN A 28 0.39 1.80 14.77
N ILE A 29 -0.41 2.84 14.49
CA ILE A 29 0.01 4.23 14.74
C ILE A 29 0.31 4.42 16.23
N LEU A 30 -0.65 4.07 17.10
CA LEU A 30 -0.53 4.27 18.54
C LEU A 30 0.63 3.47 19.16
N GLU A 31 0.80 2.21 18.76
CA GLU A 31 1.76 1.30 19.40
C GLU A 31 3.18 1.40 18.84
N LYS A 32 3.34 1.81 17.57
CA LYS A 32 4.60 1.71 16.85
C LYS A 32 5.04 3.03 16.24
N ILE A 33 4.21 3.62 15.38
CA ILE A 33 4.62 4.80 14.59
C ILE A 33 4.79 6.02 15.50
N LYS A 34 3.76 6.38 16.27
CA LYS A 34 3.79 7.54 17.15
C LYS A 34 4.96 7.47 18.15
N PRO A 35 5.15 6.37 18.91
CA PRO A 35 6.28 6.29 19.84
C PRO A 35 7.65 6.39 19.16
N ALA A 36 7.81 5.86 17.94
CA ALA A 36 9.06 5.97 17.20
C ALA A 36 9.35 7.41 16.76
N LEU A 37 8.33 8.10 16.22
CA LEU A 37 8.45 9.51 15.84
C LEU A 37 8.72 10.41 17.06
N GLU A 38 8.09 10.14 18.21
CA GLU A 38 8.37 10.86 19.47
C GLU A 38 9.82 10.68 19.96
N ARG A 39 10.50 9.60 19.57
CA ARG A 39 11.94 9.38 19.82
C ARG A 39 12.85 10.00 18.76
N GLY A 40 12.29 10.67 17.75
CA GLY A 40 13.04 11.22 16.63
C GLY A 40 13.55 10.15 15.64
N GLU A 41 12.96 8.96 15.64
CA GLU A 41 13.33 7.88 14.71
C GLU A 41 12.66 8.07 13.35
N MET A 42 13.32 7.58 12.29
CA MET A 42 12.71 7.42 10.97
C MET A 42 11.88 6.13 10.95
N VAL A 43 10.64 6.23 10.46
CA VAL A 43 9.74 5.07 10.31
C VAL A 43 9.60 4.72 8.82
N LEU A 44 10.11 3.55 8.43
CA LEU A 44 9.85 2.96 7.13
C LEU A 44 8.64 2.01 7.24
N CYS A 45 7.57 2.31 6.50
CA CYS A 45 6.32 1.54 6.55
C CYS A 45 6.03 0.88 5.20
N ASP A 46 5.93 -0.45 5.18
CA ASP A 46 5.44 -1.20 4.01
C ASP A 46 3.91 -1.11 3.95
N ARG A 47 3.44 -0.26 3.02
CA ARG A 47 2.05 0.17 2.81
C ARG A 47 1.46 0.99 3.96
N TYR A 48 0.63 1.95 3.59
CA TYR A 48 -0.09 2.79 4.57
C TYR A 48 -1.50 3.13 4.07
N TYR A 49 -2.02 4.36 4.25
CA TYR A 49 -3.39 4.69 3.84
C TYR A 49 -3.59 4.74 2.32
N HIS A 50 -2.56 5.09 1.53
CA HIS A 50 -2.62 5.04 0.06
C HIS A 50 -3.04 3.65 -0.44
N ALA A 51 -2.63 2.58 0.24
CA ALA A 51 -3.07 1.23 -0.10
C ALA A 51 -4.57 1.03 0.12
N SER A 52 -5.16 1.63 1.16
CA SER A 52 -6.62 1.57 1.35
C SER A 52 -7.37 2.37 0.28
N MET A 53 -6.85 3.53 -0.10
CA MET A 53 -7.40 4.31 -1.22
C MET A 53 -7.39 3.50 -2.52
N ALA A 54 -6.24 2.91 -2.89
CA ALA A 54 -6.11 2.14 -4.12
C ALA A 54 -6.94 0.85 -4.11
N TYR A 55 -6.79 -0.01 -3.09
CA TYR A 55 -7.45 -1.31 -3.08
C TYR A 55 -8.95 -1.21 -2.78
N GLN A 56 -9.34 -0.51 -1.71
CA GLN A 56 -10.74 -0.43 -1.33
C GLN A 56 -11.49 0.67 -2.08
N GLY A 57 -10.83 1.77 -2.43
CA GLY A 57 -11.43 2.83 -3.23
C GLY A 57 -11.56 2.44 -4.70
N TYR A 58 -10.44 2.42 -5.41
CA TYR A 58 -10.43 2.12 -6.85
C TYR A 58 -10.72 0.65 -7.16
N GLY A 59 -10.14 -0.29 -6.39
CA GLY A 59 -10.33 -1.72 -6.62
C GLY A 59 -11.75 -2.20 -6.29
N ARG A 60 -12.24 -1.90 -5.07
CA ARG A 60 -13.56 -2.35 -4.56
C ARG A 60 -14.71 -1.36 -4.78
N GLY A 61 -14.45 -0.15 -5.28
CA GLY A 61 -15.47 0.84 -5.60
C GLY A 61 -16.04 1.59 -4.38
N ILE A 62 -15.35 1.61 -3.23
CA ILE A 62 -15.81 2.42 -2.10
C ILE A 62 -15.55 3.90 -2.42
N PRO A 63 -16.52 4.81 -2.19
CA PRO A 63 -16.33 6.23 -2.46
C PRO A 63 -15.09 6.80 -1.75
N LEU A 64 -14.22 7.47 -2.51
CA LEU A 64 -12.96 8.02 -2.00
C LEU A 64 -13.18 9.03 -0.87
N ASP A 65 -14.24 9.85 -0.96
CA ASP A 65 -14.61 10.80 0.10
C ASP A 65 -14.85 10.11 1.46
N PHE A 66 -15.39 8.89 1.45
CA PHE A 66 -15.59 8.13 2.68
C PHE A 66 -14.26 7.63 3.25
N ILE A 67 -13.37 7.12 2.39
CA ILE A 67 -12.03 6.68 2.79
C ILE A 67 -11.18 7.86 3.28
N ASN A 68 -11.30 9.03 2.66
CA ASN A 68 -10.65 10.26 3.10
C ASN A 68 -11.09 10.66 4.51
N LYS A 69 -12.40 10.66 4.81
CA LYS A 69 -12.91 10.93 6.16
C LYS A 69 -12.37 9.94 7.21
N LEU A 70 -12.30 8.64 6.88
CA LEU A 70 -11.68 7.64 7.76
C LEU A 70 -10.17 7.87 7.93
N THR A 71 -9.50 8.30 6.87
CA THR A 71 -8.07 8.66 6.90
C THR A 71 -7.84 9.85 7.80
N ASP A 72 -8.64 10.90 7.72
CA ASP A 72 -8.50 12.06 8.59
C ASP A 72 -8.74 11.71 10.06
N LEU A 73 -9.69 10.81 10.34
CA LEU A 73 -9.95 10.32 11.70
C LEU A 73 -8.79 9.48 12.27
N VAL A 74 -8.25 8.54 11.49
CA VAL A 74 -7.31 7.52 11.98
C VAL A 74 -5.85 7.93 11.82
N VAL A 75 -5.51 8.53 10.68
CA VAL A 75 -4.15 8.94 10.33
C VAL A 75 -3.84 10.33 10.85
N ALA A 76 -4.78 11.28 10.74
CA ALA A 76 -4.64 12.65 11.23
C ALA A 76 -3.27 13.27 10.89
N GLU A 77 -2.48 13.62 11.90
CA GLU A 77 -1.13 14.20 11.80
C GLU A 77 -0.05 13.20 11.38
N TYR A 78 -0.29 11.89 11.46
CA TYR A 78 0.65 10.82 11.12
C TYR A 78 0.63 10.46 9.62
N ARG A 79 0.44 11.47 8.75
CA ARG A 79 0.60 11.30 7.30
C ARG A 79 2.09 11.20 6.97
N PRO A 80 2.52 10.34 6.01
CA PRO A 80 3.93 10.22 5.67
C PRO A 80 4.49 11.54 5.12
N ASP A 81 5.72 11.87 5.50
CA ASP A 81 6.48 12.97 4.88
C ASP A 81 6.81 12.66 3.40
N MET A 82 7.01 11.38 3.08
CA MET A 82 7.27 10.87 1.75
C MET A 82 6.65 9.48 1.57
N THR A 83 6.16 9.20 0.37
CA THR A 83 5.71 7.86 -0.05
C THR A 83 6.43 7.48 -1.33
N LEU A 84 7.09 6.33 -1.36
CA LEU A 84 7.68 5.80 -2.58
C LEU A 84 6.68 4.85 -3.26
N LEU A 85 6.15 5.25 -4.42
CA LEU A 85 5.26 4.41 -5.21
C LEU A 85 6.09 3.62 -6.24
N LEU A 86 6.19 2.31 -6.02
CA LEU A 86 6.84 1.40 -6.96
C LEU A 86 5.84 0.99 -8.06
N ASP A 87 5.82 1.70 -9.17
CA ASP A 87 4.93 1.42 -10.30
C ASP A 87 5.43 0.26 -11.15
N ILE A 88 4.52 -0.65 -11.49
CA ILE A 88 4.77 -1.83 -12.30
C ILE A 88 3.48 -2.25 -13.01
N ALA A 89 3.60 -2.71 -14.26
CA ALA A 89 2.48 -3.32 -14.96
C ALA A 89 1.85 -4.46 -14.13
N PRO A 90 0.52 -4.53 -13.99
CA PRO A 90 -0.17 -5.53 -13.19
C PRO A 90 0.24 -6.96 -13.53
N GLU A 91 0.40 -7.28 -14.81
CA GLU A 91 0.78 -8.60 -15.32
C GLU A 91 2.17 -9.02 -14.79
N VAL A 92 3.12 -8.09 -14.82
CA VAL A 92 4.49 -8.31 -14.34
C VAL A 92 4.50 -8.44 -12.82
N GLY A 93 3.75 -7.59 -12.12
CA GLY A 93 3.60 -7.62 -10.67
C GLY A 93 3.02 -8.95 -10.17
N LEU A 94 1.94 -9.41 -10.80
CA LEU A 94 1.29 -10.68 -10.53
C LEU A 94 2.20 -11.88 -10.81
N ALA A 95 2.92 -11.88 -11.94
CA ALA A 95 3.87 -12.93 -12.26
C ALA A 95 4.98 -13.03 -11.19
N ARG A 96 5.52 -11.89 -10.73
CA ARG A 96 6.51 -11.84 -9.64
C ARG A 96 5.93 -12.31 -8.30
N ALA A 97 4.69 -11.96 -7.98
CA ALA A 97 4.02 -12.41 -6.76
C ALA A 97 3.81 -13.92 -6.73
N ARG A 98 3.24 -14.48 -7.81
CA ARG A 98 3.07 -15.93 -7.99
C ARG A 98 4.39 -16.67 -7.88
N ALA A 99 5.44 -16.19 -8.55
CA ALA A 99 6.79 -16.76 -8.44
C ALA A 99 7.32 -16.82 -7.00
N ARG A 100 7.06 -15.79 -6.18
CA ARG A 100 7.46 -15.76 -4.76
C ARG A 100 6.62 -16.67 -3.87
N ASN A 101 5.33 -16.79 -4.19
CA ASN A 101 4.35 -17.52 -3.37
C ASN A 101 4.25 -19.01 -3.76
N HIS A 102 4.84 -19.41 -4.89
CA HIS A 102 5.03 -20.82 -5.24
C HIS A 102 5.71 -21.60 -4.09
N GLY A 103 4.94 -22.47 -3.43
CA GLY A 103 5.42 -23.33 -2.34
C GLY A 103 5.33 -22.71 -0.93
N ARG A 104 4.74 -21.53 -0.75
CA ARG A 104 4.48 -20.94 0.57
C ARG A 104 3.06 -21.26 1.06
N PRO A 105 2.88 -21.66 2.33
CA PRO A 105 1.56 -21.90 2.92
C PRO A 105 0.85 -20.61 3.36
N GLU A 106 1.51 -19.46 3.29
CA GLU A 106 0.89 -18.16 3.63
C GLU A 106 0.06 -17.68 2.43
N ASP A 107 -1.23 -17.99 2.52
CA ASP A 107 -2.22 -17.68 1.51
C ASP A 107 -2.50 -16.16 1.52
N GLU A 108 -1.90 -15.40 0.59
CA GLU A 108 -2.41 -14.07 0.21
C GLU A 108 -3.58 -14.20 -0.79
N GLY A 109 -4.14 -15.40 -0.92
CA GLY A 109 -5.05 -15.83 -1.97
C GLY A 109 -6.29 -14.98 -2.15
N ARG A 110 -6.76 -14.23 -1.14
CA ARG A 110 -7.94 -13.37 -1.33
C ARG A 110 -7.69 -12.21 -2.27
N PHE A 111 -6.49 -11.61 -2.24
CA PHE A 111 -6.15 -10.57 -3.21
C PHE A 111 -5.63 -11.20 -4.50
N GLU A 112 -4.84 -12.28 -4.42
CA GLU A 112 -4.29 -12.95 -5.62
C GLU A 112 -5.32 -13.65 -6.50
N ALA A 113 -6.53 -13.92 -5.98
CA ALA A 113 -7.66 -14.46 -6.73
C ALA A 113 -8.43 -13.40 -7.55
N GLU A 114 -8.13 -12.12 -7.38
CA GLU A 114 -8.77 -11.05 -8.14
C GLU A 114 -8.28 -11.02 -9.59
N ASP A 115 -9.10 -10.46 -10.48
CA ASP A 115 -8.79 -10.39 -11.91
C ASP A 115 -7.81 -9.26 -12.25
N LEU A 116 -7.30 -9.32 -13.49
CA LEU A 116 -6.36 -8.31 -14.00
C LEU A 116 -6.97 -6.90 -14.03
N GLU A 117 -8.27 -6.78 -14.25
CA GLU A 117 -8.98 -5.49 -14.26
C GLU A 117 -8.97 -4.83 -12.88
N PHE A 118 -9.13 -5.61 -11.80
CA PHE A 118 -9.01 -5.12 -10.42
C PHE A 118 -7.63 -4.51 -10.16
N TYR A 119 -6.57 -5.18 -10.58
CA TYR A 119 -5.21 -4.65 -10.44
C TYR A 119 -4.93 -3.46 -11.36
N GLY A 120 -5.56 -3.41 -12.54
CA GLY A 120 -5.57 -2.24 -13.41
C GLY A 120 -6.13 -1.01 -12.69
N ARG A 121 -7.34 -1.12 -12.12
CA ARG A 121 -7.95 -0.03 -11.34
C ARG A 121 -7.10 0.41 -10.14
N ILE A 122 -6.47 -0.55 -9.45
CA ILE A 122 -5.56 -0.24 -8.34
C ILE A 122 -4.37 0.58 -8.82
N ARG A 123 -3.74 0.19 -9.93
CA ARG A 123 -2.61 0.91 -10.49
C ARG A 123 -3.01 2.32 -10.90
N ASP A 124 -4.13 2.47 -11.60
CA ASP A 124 -4.65 3.77 -12.03
C ASP A 124 -4.86 4.69 -10.81
N GLY A 125 -5.47 4.17 -9.74
CA GLY A 125 -5.65 4.93 -8.51
C GLY A 125 -4.35 5.35 -7.81
N TYR A 126 -3.33 4.50 -7.85
CA TYR A 126 -2.01 4.89 -7.35
C TYR A 126 -1.36 6.00 -8.18
N LEU A 127 -1.47 5.91 -9.51
CA LEU A 127 -0.91 6.91 -10.42
C LEU A 127 -1.64 8.26 -10.30
N GLU A 128 -2.96 8.24 -10.13
CA GLU A 128 -3.77 9.43 -9.85
C GLU A 128 -3.31 10.10 -8.55
N MET A 129 -3.23 9.36 -7.44
CA MET A 129 -2.73 9.90 -6.17
C MET A 129 -1.29 10.45 -6.28
N ALA A 130 -0.43 9.81 -7.07
CA ALA A 130 0.93 10.28 -7.31
C ALA A 130 1.00 11.57 -8.12
N SER A 131 0.00 11.82 -8.98
CA SER A 131 -0.10 13.06 -9.75
C SER A 131 -0.61 14.25 -8.92
N GLU A 132 -1.34 13.98 -7.84
CA GLU A 132 -1.98 15.01 -7.00
C GLU A 132 -1.17 15.39 -5.75
N ASP A 133 -0.40 14.45 -5.20
CA ASP A 133 0.36 14.67 -3.96
C ASP A 133 1.87 14.63 -4.22
N PRO A 134 2.58 15.77 -4.12
CA PRO A 134 4.02 15.82 -4.37
C PRO A 134 4.84 15.00 -3.35
N ARG A 135 4.27 14.54 -2.24
CA ARG A 135 4.94 13.62 -1.31
C ARG A 135 5.04 12.21 -1.87
N VAL A 136 4.24 11.86 -2.87
CA VAL A 136 4.24 10.55 -3.51
C VAL A 136 5.22 10.57 -4.68
N GLN A 137 6.34 9.90 -4.51
CA GLN A 137 7.44 9.84 -5.46
C GLN A 137 7.33 8.56 -6.29
N LEU A 138 7.15 8.71 -7.60
CA LEU A 138 6.98 7.60 -8.54
C LEU A 138 8.33 6.95 -8.90
N ILE A 139 8.42 5.63 -8.73
CA ILE A 139 9.60 4.82 -9.06
C ILE A 139 9.18 3.70 -10.02
N TYR A 140 9.72 3.69 -11.23
CA TYR A 140 9.45 2.63 -12.22
C TYR A 140 10.15 1.31 -11.85
N ALA A 141 9.38 0.34 -11.34
CA ALA A 141 9.87 -0.93 -10.79
C ALA A 141 10.01 -2.07 -11.83
N GLU A 142 9.75 -1.79 -13.10
CA GLU A 142 10.07 -2.71 -14.21
C GLU A 142 11.55 -2.72 -14.59
N ARG A 143 12.31 -1.69 -14.19
CA ARG A 143 13.76 -1.61 -14.40
C ARG A 143 14.49 -2.70 -13.60
N PRO A 144 15.73 -3.05 -13.98
CA PRO A 144 16.62 -3.89 -13.16
C PRO A 144 16.71 -3.38 -11.72
N ILE A 145 16.82 -4.31 -10.77
CA ILE A 145 16.78 -4.02 -9.32
C ILE A 145 17.80 -2.95 -8.90
N ASP A 146 19.00 -2.97 -9.49
CA ASP A 146 20.06 -2.00 -9.17
C ASP A 146 19.68 -0.58 -9.58
N LEU A 147 18.99 -0.41 -10.72
CA LEU A 147 18.51 0.89 -11.18
C LEU A 147 17.33 1.40 -10.35
N VAL A 148 16.45 0.50 -9.92
CA VAL A 148 15.35 0.84 -9.01
C VAL A 148 15.92 1.29 -7.67
N HIS A 149 16.88 0.54 -7.13
CA HIS A 149 17.56 0.87 -5.87
C HIS A 149 18.27 2.23 -5.96
N HIS A 150 19.04 2.46 -7.01
CA HIS A 150 19.73 3.74 -7.21
C HIS A 150 18.75 4.92 -7.31
N HIS A 151 17.64 4.77 -8.03
CA HIS A 151 16.61 5.82 -8.12
C HIS A 151 15.95 6.10 -6.76
N ILE A 152 15.73 5.08 -5.93
CA ILE A 152 15.23 5.28 -4.56
C ILE A 152 16.24 6.08 -3.73
N LEU A 153 17.54 5.75 -3.80
CA LEU A 153 18.57 6.51 -3.08
C LEU A 153 18.65 7.97 -3.53
N GLN A 154 18.48 8.23 -4.84
CA GLN A 154 18.38 9.57 -5.40
C GLN A 154 17.22 10.38 -4.81
N VAL A 155 16.02 9.81 -4.82
CA VAL A 155 14.82 10.45 -4.27
C VAL A 155 14.96 10.72 -2.77
N LEU A 156 15.64 9.83 -2.03
CA LEU A 156 15.93 10.02 -0.61
C LEU A 156 17.08 10.99 -0.33
N GLY A 157 17.80 11.48 -1.36
CA GLY A 157 18.98 12.32 -1.18
C GLY A 157 20.17 11.60 -0.52
N LEU A 158 20.23 10.27 -0.65
CA LEU A 158 21.23 9.40 -0.03
C LEU A 158 22.32 8.92 -1.00
N GLU A 159 22.48 9.59 -2.15
CA GLU A 159 23.61 9.29 -3.03
C GLU A 159 24.94 9.50 -2.29
N ALA A 160 25.87 8.55 -2.45
CA ALA A 160 27.24 8.78 -2.05
C ALA A 160 27.75 10.00 -2.82
N ARG A 161 28.20 11.04 -2.10
CA ARG A 161 29.03 12.10 -2.69
C ARG A 161 30.29 11.50 -3.30
#